data_AF-A0AA88VIB0-F1
#
_entry.id   AF-A0AA88VIB0-F1
#
_cell.length_a   1.000
_cell.length_b   1.000
_cell.length_c   1.000
_cell.angle_alpha   90.00
_cell.angle_beta   90.00
_cell.angle_gamma   90.00
#
_symmetry.space_group_name_H-M   'P 1'
#
loop_
_entity.id
_entity.type
_entity.pdbx_description
1 polymer ?
#
loop_
_entity_poly.entity_id
_entity_poly.type
_entity_poly.pdbx_seq_one_letter_code
_entity_poly.pdbx_strand_id
1 'polypeptide(L)'
;MFVMSVYAKISTLLTSISCPPQRCDPFSAELFKVDSVPRQVPVLCNSTVSANSLQTSQAKNDFCGQVWDTCVNASVRNSPFAASLQGQVGAPANSTYTKLTDIWQSKADFCNAFGGASVDESVCFTGEPVAINTTTQSFPSGMCLEKIGNGSYLDMAAHPDGSNRAFFANQQGKIWLATIPKEGSGGTLELDESSPFLDLTDQVHFDTEFGLMGIAFHPNFAQNGRLFASFNCDKAKWSGCTGRCSCNSDVNCDPSKLGTDNGAQPCQYQSVIAEYSANGTASQLSLAESAKPLEVRRIFTMGLPFTAHHGGQILFGPTDGYLYFMMGDGGGVGDPYNFSQNKKSLLGKVMRLDIDNIPSTKEITDLLAFMNFQAQKRLLTLDGYEEVNIITKDGNYGWRIYEGPNLYTPPQSPGGNTSQNSIKPTFPVMGYSHTDVNKNERSASITGGYFYRSMTDPCMHGSYLYGDLYAGAMWAGTETPPDSGNFTSNKISFSCAHDSPIKCGIVPGSSLPALGYIFSFGEDNSKDNFLLASSGVYRIVRPSRCNYTCSKENNTAVATPGPASSPSQASLLSNPLKSLVLLCSFMGLLLLSLV
;
A
#
# COMPACT_ATOMS: atom_id res chain seq x y z
N MET A 1 -40.86 -9.45 -6.48
CA MET A 1 -40.34 -10.19 -5.31
C MET A 1 -39.57 -11.46 -5.70
N PHE A 2 -40.08 -12.32 -6.59
CA PHE A 2 -39.36 -13.53 -7.08
C PHE A 2 -38.07 -13.24 -7.87
N VAL A 3 -38.07 -12.24 -8.76
CA VAL A 3 -36.88 -11.91 -9.60
C VAL A 3 -35.70 -11.41 -8.77
N MET A 4 -35.94 -10.57 -7.75
CA MET A 4 -34.87 -10.10 -6.84
C MET A 4 -34.27 -11.22 -5.98
N SER A 5 -35.07 -12.23 -5.60
CA SER A 5 -34.57 -13.39 -4.84
C SER A 5 -33.64 -14.28 -5.67
N VAL A 6 -33.94 -14.44 -6.96
CA VAL A 6 -33.12 -15.22 -7.90
C VAL A 6 -31.79 -14.52 -8.17
N TYR A 7 -31.81 -13.20 -8.46
CA TYR A 7 -30.57 -12.42 -8.65
C TYR A 7 -29.69 -12.39 -7.40
N ALA A 8 -30.28 -12.30 -6.19
CA ALA A 8 -29.53 -12.36 -4.94
C ALA A 8 -28.84 -13.73 -4.76
N LYS A 9 -29.54 -14.85 -5.01
CA LYS A 9 -28.95 -16.20 -4.93
C LYS A 9 -27.83 -16.41 -5.94
N ILE A 10 -28.01 -15.97 -7.18
CA ILE A 10 -26.99 -16.04 -8.24
C ILE A 10 -25.75 -15.23 -7.85
N SER A 11 -25.95 -14.01 -7.34
CA SER A 11 -24.85 -13.18 -6.85
C SER A 11 -24.12 -13.88 -5.72
N THR A 12 -24.81 -14.40 -4.70
CA THR A 12 -24.18 -15.12 -3.58
C THR A 12 -23.40 -16.36 -4.05
N LEU A 13 -23.92 -17.13 -5.01
CA LEU A 13 -23.22 -18.29 -5.57
C LEU A 13 -21.98 -17.90 -6.40
N LEU A 14 -22.08 -16.94 -7.31
CA LEU A 14 -20.94 -16.48 -8.11
C LEU A 14 -19.87 -15.80 -7.24
N THR A 15 -20.30 -15.07 -6.21
CA THR A 15 -19.45 -14.56 -5.14
C THR A 15 -18.77 -15.73 -4.44
N SER A 16 -19.45 -16.78 -3.99
CA SER A 16 -18.79 -17.95 -3.36
C SER A 16 -17.71 -18.64 -4.23
N ILE A 17 -17.85 -18.60 -5.56
CA ILE A 17 -16.91 -19.19 -6.53
C ILE A 17 -15.73 -18.25 -6.81
N SER A 18 -15.97 -16.94 -6.85
CA SER A 18 -14.97 -15.97 -7.31
C SER A 18 -14.25 -15.28 -6.15
N CYS A 19 -14.96 -15.08 -5.03
CA CYS A 19 -14.62 -14.17 -3.95
C CYS A 19 -15.77 -14.28 -2.89
N PRO A 20 -15.77 -15.20 -1.90
CA PRO A 20 -16.84 -15.24 -0.89
C PRO A 20 -17.07 -13.83 -0.31
N PRO A 21 -18.28 -13.50 0.18
CA PRO A 21 -18.83 -12.14 0.19
C PRO A 21 -18.04 -11.05 0.95
N GLN A 22 -16.87 -11.37 1.51
CA GLN A 22 -15.93 -10.43 2.12
C GLN A 22 -14.44 -10.58 1.75
N ARG A 23 -13.97 -11.52 0.90
CA ARG A 23 -12.66 -11.47 0.19
C ARG A 23 -12.36 -12.70 -0.69
N CYS A 24 -11.52 -12.47 -1.70
CA CYS A 24 -10.97 -13.45 -2.61
C CYS A 24 -9.92 -14.31 -1.91
N ASP A 25 -10.05 -15.63 -2.10
CA ASP A 25 -9.10 -16.62 -1.64
C ASP A 25 -7.73 -16.44 -2.34
N PRO A 26 -6.59 -16.83 -1.74
CA PRO A 26 -5.27 -16.80 -2.41
C PRO A 26 -5.25 -17.46 -3.80
N PHE A 27 -6.09 -18.48 -4.03
CA PHE A 27 -6.33 -19.11 -5.33
C PHE A 27 -7.03 -18.17 -6.33
N SER A 28 -7.97 -17.34 -5.87
CA SER A 28 -8.62 -16.33 -6.72
C SER A 28 -7.61 -15.30 -7.23
N ALA A 29 -6.59 -14.95 -6.44
CA ALA A 29 -5.50 -14.09 -6.89
C ALA A 29 -4.61 -14.75 -7.98
N GLU A 30 -4.54 -16.08 -8.06
CA GLU A 30 -3.81 -16.79 -9.11
C GLU A 30 -4.55 -16.87 -10.45
N LEU A 31 -5.88 -16.80 -10.45
CA LEU A 31 -6.71 -16.80 -11.67
C LEU A 31 -6.63 -15.48 -12.46
N PHE A 32 -6.29 -14.37 -11.80
CA PHE A 32 -6.22 -13.04 -12.43
C PHE A 32 -4.79 -12.55 -12.73
N LYS A 33 -3.76 -13.40 -12.55
CA LYS A 33 -2.40 -13.08 -13.00
C LYS A 33 -2.33 -13.14 -14.53
N VAL A 34 -1.82 -12.07 -15.15
CA VAL A 34 -1.67 -11.95 -16.62
C VAL A 34 -0.42 -12.71 -17.09
N ASP A 35 -0.36 -14.02 -16.90
CA ASP A 35 0.69 -14.86 -17.49
C ASP A 35 0.10 -15.96 -18.36
N SER A 36 0.64 -16.10 -19.57
CA SER A 36 0.26 -17.08 -20.59
C SER A 36 0.85 -18.48 -20.33
N VAL A 37 0.64 -19.02 -19.14
CA VAL A 37 0.99 -20.41 -18.78
C VAL A 37 -0.31 -21.18 -18.52
N PRO A 38 -0.47 -22.43 -19.01
CA PRO A 38 -1.62 -23.27 -18.68
C PRO A 38 -1.72 -23.47 -17.15
N ARG A 39 -2.90 -23.18 -16.57
CA ARG A 39 -3.16 -23.33 -15.13
C ARG A 39 -4.28 -24.34 -14.91
N GLN A 40 -4.21 -25.10 -13.82
CA GLN A 40 -5.34 -25.90 -13.36
C GLN A 40 -6.38 -24.97 -12.72
N VAL A 41 -7.59 -24.97 -13.26
CA VAL A 41 -8.75 -24.23 -12.72
C VAL A 41 -9.45 -25.14 -11.71
N PRO A 42 -9.87 -24.64 -10.53
CA PRO A 42 -10.53 -25.48 -9.53
C PRO A 42 -11.87 -26.01 -10.03
N VAL A 43 -12.15 -27.25 -9.65
CA VAL A 43 -13.39 -27.97 -9.95
C VAL A 43 -14.45 -27.73 -8.86
N LEU A 44 -15.71 -27.54 -9.28
CA LEU A 44 -16.91 -27.55 -8.44
C LEU A 44 -17.19 -28.98 -7.97
N CYS A 45 -17.52 -29.19 -6.71
CA CYS A 45 -17.78 -30.57 -6.25
C CYS A 45 -19.00 -31.17 -6.97
N ASN A 46 -18.82 -32.31 -7.64
CA ASN A 46 -19.88 -33.04 -8.38
C ASN A 46 -20.55 -34.14 -7.50
N SER A 47 -19.91 -34.49 -6.38
CA SER A 47 -20.24 -35.54 -5.41
C SER A 47 -20.56 -36.94 -5.99
N THR A 48 -19.63 -37.87 -5.80
CA THR A 48 -19.91 -39.27 -5.44
C THR A 48 -18.68 -39.82 -4.72
N VAL A 49 -18.75 -39.93 -3.39
CA VAL A 49 -17.98 -40.79 -2.46
C VAL A 49 -16.55 -41.20 -2.91
N SER A 50 -15.52 -40.73 -2.19
CA SER A 50 -14.24 -41.46 -2.13
C SER A 50 -14.47 -42.83 -1.50
N ALA A 51 -13.97 -43.90 -2.13
CA ALA A 51 -14.32 -45.30 -1.84
C ALA A 51 -14.03 -45.79 -0.40
N ASN A 52 -13.40 -45.00 0.48
CA ASN A 52 -12.91 -45.46 1.78
C ASN A 52 -13.27 -44.57 2.98
N SER A 53 -14.49 -44.02 3.07
CA SER A 53 -14.92 -43.30 4.28
C SER A 53 -16.18 -43.90 4.89
N LEU A 54 -16.00 -44.61 6.02
CA LEU A 54 -17.04 -45.00 6.96
C LEU A 54 -17.44 -43.79 7.81
N GLN A 55 -18.12 -42.80 7.22
CA GLN A 55 -18.86 -41.79 7.97
C GLN A 55 -20.22 -41.56 7.33
N THR A 56 -21.20 -42.30 7.85
CA THR A 56 -22.62 -42.07 7.65
C THR A 56 -23.04 -40.69 8.18
N SER A 57 -23.82 -39.97 7.38
CA SER A 57 -24.73 -38.84 7.73
C SER A 57 -24.27 -37.38 7.58
N GLN A 58 -23.61 -36.99 6.48
CA GLN A 58 -23.62 -35.59 6.01
C GLN A 58 -23.94 -35.50 4.50
N ALA A 59 -24.68 -34.46 4.11
CA ALA A 59 -25.51 -34.39 2.91
C ALA A 59 -24.77 -34.54 1.55
N LYS A 60 -25.47 -35.14 0.58
CA LYS A 60 -25.15 -35.17 -0.85
C LYS A 60 -25.10 -33.75 -1.43
N ASN A 61 -23.91 -33.18 -1.65
CA ASN A 61 -23.77 -31.85 -2.25
C ASN A 61 -23.18 -31.93 -3.67
N ASP A 62 -24.04 -32.08 -4.68
CA ASP A 62 -23.72 -31.78 -6.08
C ASP A 62 -23.76 -30.25 -6.27
N PHE A 63 -22.67 -29.58 -5.88
CA PHE A 63 -22.55 -28.13 -5.94
C PHE A 63 -22.46 -27.63 -7.39
N CYS A 64 -21.78 -28.39 -8.27
CA CYS A 64 -21.79 -28.10 -9.70
C CYS A 64 -23.21 -28.03 -10.26
N GLY A 65 -24.03 -29.02 -9.90
CA GLY A 65 -25.41 -29.05 -10.31
C GLY A 65 -26.25 -27.91 -9.77
N GLN A 66 -25.98 -27.45 -8.54
CA GLN A 66 -26.65 -26.28 -7.97
C GLN A 66 -26.30 -24.99 -8.71
N VAL A 67 -25.04 -24.80 -9.09
CA VAL A 67 -24.60 -23.66 -9.91
C VAL A 67 -25.33 -23.67 -11.25
N TRP A 68 -25.37 -24.82 -11.92
CA TRP A 68 -26.13 -24.96 -13.16
C TRP A 68 -27.59 -24.61 -12.96
N ASP A 69 -28.30 -25.31 -12.07
CA ASP A 69 -29.76 -25.14 -11.90
C ASP A 69 -30.14 -23.71 -11.50
N THR A 70 -29.27 -23.01 -10.77
CA THR A 70 -29.51 -21.63 -10.33
C THR A 70 -29.19 -20.59 -11.41
N CYS A 71 -28.12 -20.80 -12.18
CA CYS A 71 -27.58 -19.78 -13.10
C CYS A 71 -27.89 -20.05 -14.58
N VAL A 72 -28.45 -21.22 -14.93
CA VAL A 72 -28.61 -21.72 -16.31
C VAL A 72 -29.22 -20.67 -17.26
N ASN A 73 -30.27 -19.97 -16.82
CA ASN A 73 -31.00 -18.99 -17.63
C ASN A 73 -30.67 -17.53 -17.30
N ALA A 74 -29.71 -17.29 -16.40
CA ALA A 74 -29.35 -15.97 -15.92
C ALA A 74 -28.23 -15.33 -16.75
N SER A 75 -28.41 -14.06 -17.12
CA SER A 75 -27.39 -13.30 -17.84
C SER A 75 -26.32 -12.80 -16.87
N VAL A 76 -25.12 -13.36 -16.94
CA VAL A 76 -23.98 -13.04 -16.06
C VAL A 76 -23.00 -12.15 -16.81
N ARG A 77 -22.60 -11.03 -16.19
CA ARG A 77 -21.59 -10.14 -16.77
C ARG A 77 -20.20 -10.75 -16.62
N ASN A 78 -19.43 -10.84 -17.71
CA ASN A 78 -18.08 -11.46 -17.71
C ASN A 78 -18.06 -12.85 -17.05
N SER A 79 -18.94 -13.75 -17.49
CA SER A 79 -19.06 -15.09 -16.90
C SER A 79 -17.71 -15.81 -16.82
N PRO A 80 -17.29 -16.31 -15.65
CA PRO A 80 -16.04 -17.08 -15.51
C PRO A 80 -16.12 -18.45 -16.20
N PHE A 81 -17.30 -18.85 -16.68
CA PHE A 81 -17.55 -20.11 -17.38
C PHE A 81 -17.61 -19.95 -18.91
N ALA A 82 -17.10 -18.84 -19.46
CA ALA A 82 -17.04 -18.60 -20.89
C ALA A 82 -16.03 -19.54 -21.57
N ALA A 83 -16.39 -20.09 -22.75
CA ALA A 83 -15.61 -21.08 -23.49
C ALA A 83 -14.20 -20.61 -23.90
N SER A 84 -13.91 -19.31 -23.87
CA SER A 84 -12.60 -18.75 -24.19
C SER A 84 -11.47 -19.18 -23.23
N LEU A 85 -11.79 -19.80 -22.09
CA LEU A 85 -10.82 -20.24 -21.08
C LEU A 85 -10.28 -21.67 -21.30
N GLN A 86 -10.74 -22.38 -22.34
CA GLN A 86 -10.26 -23.74 -22.66
C GLN A 86 -9.46 -23.82 -23.98
N GLY A 87 -9.06 -22.68 -24.56
CA GLY A 87 -8.19 -22.67 -25.75
C GLY A 87 -8.89 -23.09 -27.05
N GLN A 88 -10.22 -23.19 -27.09
CA GLN A 88 -10.96 -23.31 -28.35
C GLN A 88 -11.32 -21.92 -28.90
N VAL A 89 -10.84 -21.65 -30.11
CA VAL A 89 -11.03 -20.41 -30.84
C VAL A 89 -12.51 -20.23 -31.20
N GLY A 90 -13.11 -19.13 -30.74
CA GLY A 90 -14.30 -18.55 -31.37
C GLY A 90 -15.51 -18.38 -30.44
N ALA A 91 -15.58 -17.27 -29.71
CA ALA A 91 -16.85 -16.67 -29.32
C ALA A 91 -16.78 -15.14 -29.53
N PRO A 92 -17.83 -14.48 -30.05
CA PRO A 92 -17.77 -13.05 -30.40
C PRO A 92 -17.62 -12.18 -29.14
N ALA A 93 -16.63 -11.30 -29.15
CA ALA A 93 -16.23 -10.41 -28.05
C ALA A 93 -17.23 -9.28 -27.70
N ASN A 94 -18.53 -9.44 -27.97
CA ASN A 94 -19.50 -8.35 -27.88
C ASN A 94 -20.71 -8.59 -26.97
N SER A 95 -20.78 -9.67 -26.19
CA SER A 95 -21.78 -9.77 -25.13
C SER A 95 -21.10 -9.70 -23.77
N THR A 96 -21.10 -8.50 -23.18
CA THR A 96 -20.69 -8.31 -21.77
C THR A 96 -21.52 -9.16 -20.81
N TYR A 97 -22.66 -9.70 -21.25
CA TYR A 97 -23.56 -10.58 -20.51
C TYR A 97 -23.81 -11.90 -21.26
N THR A 98 -23.59 -13.04 -20.63
CA THR A 98 -23.80 -14.39 -21.22
C THR A 98 -24.60 -15.28 -20.27
N LYS A 99 -25.50 -16.12 -20.79
CA LYS A 99 -26.14 -17.20 -20.02
C LYS A 99 -25.33 -18.49 -20.16
N LEU A 100 -25.47 -19.40 -19.20
CA LEU A 100 -24.80 -20.71 -19.31
C LEU A 100 -25.34 -21.52 -20.50
N THR A 101 -26.63 -21.41 -20.83
CA THR A 101 -27.20 -22.04 -22.04
C THR A 101 -26.68 -21.47 -23.36
N ASP A 102 -26.11 -20.27 -23.33
CA ASP A 102 -25.49 -19.69 -24.53
C ASP A 102 -24.10 -20.30 -24.81
N ILE A 103 -23.51 -20.95 -23.80
CA ILE A 103 -22.12 -21.45 -23.81
C ILE A 103 -22.06 -22.98 -23.74
N TRP A 104 -22.97 -23.63 -23.01
CA TRP A 104 -22.93 -25.06 -22.70
C TRP A 104 -24.22 -25.76 -23.15
N GLN A 105 -24.07 -26.92 -23.80
CA GLN A 105 -25.20 -27.68 -24.38
C GLN A 105 -26.05 -28.39 -23.33
N SER A 106 -25.46 -28.79 -22.19
CA SER A 106 -26.16 -29.46 -21.11
C SER A 106 -25.50 -29.27 -19.74
N LYS A 107 -26.25 -29.58 -18.67
CA LYS A 107 -25.76 -29.67 -17.29
C LYS A 107 -24.58 -30.64 -17.18
N ALA A 108 -24.65 -31.75 -17.90
CA ALA A 108 -23.61 -32.78 -17.90
C ALA A 108 -22.32 -32.24 -18.53
N ASP A 109 -22.40 -31.51 -19.64
CA ASP A 109 -21.22 -30.95 -20.30
C ASP A 109 -20.54 -29.89 -19.41
N PHE A 110 -21.34 -29.05 -18.77
CA PHE A 110 -20.85 -28.06 -17.81
C PHE A 110 -20.15 -28.73 -16.60
N CYS A 111 -20.77 -29.75 -16.00
CA CYS A 111 -20.17 -30.45 -14.85
C CYS A 111 -19.07 -31.45 -15.22
N ASN A 112 -18.94 -31.85 -16.49
CA ASN A 112 -17.76 -32.56 -16.97
C ASN A 112 -16.57 -31.60 -17.14
N ALA A 113 -16.82 -30.35 -17.56
CA ALA A 113 -15.78 -29.36 -17.75
C ALA A 113 -15.29 -28.73 -16.43
N PHE A 114 -16.21 -28.48 -15.50
CA PHE A 114 -15.91 -27.77 -14.25
C PHE A 114 -16.21 -28.56 -12.99
N GLY A 115 -16.77 -29.77 -13.07
CA GLY A 115 -17.08 -30.58 -11.89
C GLY A 115 -15.99 -31.60 -11.56
N GLY A 116 -15.80 -31.93 -10.28
CA GLY A 116 -14.80 -32.91 -9.84
C GLY A 116 -15.02 -33.44 -8.42
N ALA A 117 -14.19 -34.41 -8.01
CA ALA A 117 -14.22 -35.00 -6.67
C ALA A 117 -13.11 -34.41 -5.77
N SER A 118 -13.31 -34.42 -4.45
CA SER A 118 -12.26 -34.11 -3.48
C SER A 118 -11.30 -35.30 -3.40
N VAL A 119 -10.04 -35.11 -3.78
CA VAL A 119 -8.95 -36.09 -3.62
C VAL A 119 -7.87 -35.49 -2.71
N ASP A 120 -7.01 -36.33 -2.13
CA ASP A 120 -6.10 -35.97 -1.01
C ASP A 120 -5.15 -34.77 -1.30
N GLU A 121 -4.98 -34.36 -2.56
CA GLU A 121 -4.17 -33.19 -2.95
C GLU A 121 -4.99 -31.99 -3.47
N SER A 122 -6.32 -32.08 -3.58
CA SER A 122 -7.18 -30.99 -4.07
C SER A 122 -8.50 -30.90 -3.30
N VAL A 123 -8.77 -29.73 -2.71
CA VAL A 123 -10.07 -29.42 -2.09
C VAL A 123 -10.98 -28.78 -3.13
N CYS A 124 -12.13 -29.41 -3.45
CA CYS A 124 -13.12 -28.84 -4.37
C CYS A 124 -14.08 -27.87 -3.63
N PHE A 125 -14.67 -26.91 -4.34
CA PHE A 125 -15.64 -25.97 -3.74
C PHE A 125 -16.98 -26.67 -3.44
N THR A 126 -17.34 -26.75 -2.16
CA THR A 126 -18.57 -27.40 -1.66
C THR A 126 -19.73 -26.44 -1.39
N GLY A 127 -19.52 -25.13 -1.57
CA GLY A 127 -20.52 -24.09 -1.26
C GLY A 127 -20.56 -23.65 0.22
N GLU A 128 -19.69 -24.20 1.07
CA GLU A 128 -19.51 -23.83 2.49
C GLU A 128 -18.10 -23.27 2.73
N PRO A 129 -17.87 -22.47 3.81
CA PRO A 129 -16.54 -22.06 4.22
C PRO A 129 -15.67 -23.30 4.50
N VAL A 130 -14.63 -23.52 3.70
CA VAL A 130 -13.68 -24.60 3.94
C VAL A 130 -12.80 -24.21 5.12
N ALA A 131 -12.95 -24.91 6.24
CA ALA A 131 -11.97 -24.86 7.32
C ALA A 131 -10.75 -25.70 6.88
N ILE A 132 -9.77 -25.04 6.24
CA ILE A 132 -8.44 -25.65 6.10
C ILE A 132 -7.91 -25.77 7.52
N ASN A 133 -7.54 -26.99 7.94
CA ASN A 133 -6.85 -27.22 9.21
C ASN A 133 -5.77 -26.14 9.34
N THR A 134 -5.99 -25.20 10.26
CA THR A 134 -5.05 -24.14 10.57
C THR A 134 -3.85 -24.83 11.19
N THR A 135 -2.91 -25.25 10.35
CA THR A 135 -1.52 -25.40 10.78
C THR A 135 -1.21 -24.11 11.50
N THR A 136 -0.85 -24.25 12.78
CA THR A 136 -0.36 -23.18 13.64
C THR A 136 0.42 -22.20 12.78
N GLN A 137 -0.08 -20.98 12.62
CA GLN A 137 0.59 -19.95 11.83
C GLN A 137 1.99 -19.80 12.44
N SER A 138 2.99 -20.37 11.77
CA SER A 138 4.37 -20.25 12.20
C SER A 138 4.72 -18.78 12.05
N PHE A 139 4.99 -18.10 13.17
CA PHE A 139 5.43 -16.72 13.14
C PHE A 139 6.62 -16.58 12.17
N PRO A 140 6.69 -15.50 11.38
CA PRO A 140 7.81 -15.28 10.49
C PRO A 140 9.12 -15.33 11.28
N SER A 141 10.06 -16.16 10.84
CA SER A 141 11.35 -16.33 11.52
C SER A 141 12.20 -15.05 11.49
N GLY A 142 11.90 -14.14 10.56
CA GLY A 142 12.43 -12.78 10.49
C GLY A 142 12.19 -12.16 9.11
N MET A 143 12.37 -10.84 9.01
CA MET A 143 12.23 -10.05 7.79
C MET A 143 13.55 -9.88 7.07
N CYS A 144 13.60 -10.34 5.82
CA CYS A 144 14.77 -10.17 4.98
C CYS A 144 14.66 -8.91 4.13
N LEU A 145 15.67 -8.04 4.20
CA LEU A 145 15.71 -6.77 3.49
C LEU A 145 16.78 -6.78 2.39
N GLU A 146 16.43 -6.29 1.21
CA GLU A 146 17.37 -6.02 0.12
C GLU A 146 17.46 -4.51 -0.12
N LYS A 147 18.67 -3.95 -0.08
CA LYS A 147 18.87 -2.53 -0.35
C LYS A 147 19.01 -2.32 -1.85
N ILE A 148 18.07 -1.58 -2.44
CA ILE A 148 18.02 -1.33 -3.88
C ILE A 148 18.38 0.11 -4.27
N GLY A 149 18.39 1.05 -3.32
CA GLY A 149 18.74 2.44 -3.59
C GLY A 149 19.45 3.12 -2.41
N ASN A 150 20.28 4.12 -2.69
CA ASN A 150 20.94 4.95 -1.67
C ASN A 150 20.17 6.25 -1.37
N GLY A 151 19.22 6.63 -2.22
CA GLY A 151 18.40 7.83 -2.04
C GLY A 151 17.48 7.71 -0.83
N SER A 152 17.11 8.87 -0.27
CA SER A 152 16.29 9.01 0.92
C SER A 152 14.97 9.69 0.56
N TYR A 153 13.87 8.97 0.73
CA TYR A 153 12.54 9.40 0.32
C TYR A 153 11.55 9.31 1.49
N LEU A 154 10.52 10.14 1.45
CA LEU A 154 9.49 10.26 2.48
C LEU A 154 8.20 9.51 2.09
N ASP A 155 7.91 9.36 0.80
CA ASP A 155 6.71 8.66 0.34
C ASP A 155 6.95 7.91 -0.98
N MET A 156 6.16 6.86 -1.20
CA MET A 156 6.21 6.02 -2.39
C MET A 156 4.80 5.62 -2.83
N ALA A 157 4.51 5.79 -4.12
CA ALA A 157 3.27 5.32 -4.74
C ALA A 157 3.57 4.48 -5.98
N ALA A 158 3.03 3.26 -6.04
CA ALA A 158 3.11 2.43 -7.25
C ALA A 158 2.48 3.15 -8.45
N HIS A 159 3.07 2.98 -9.63
CA HIS A 159 2.51 3.58 -10.83
C HIS A 159 1.16 2.91 -11.17
N PRO A 160 0.04 3.63 -11.34
CA PRO A 160 -1.29 3.02 -11.51
C PRO A 160 -1.53 2.22 -12.80
N ASP A 161 -0.51 2.04 -13.65
CA ASP A 161 -0.59 1.23 -14.87
C ASP A 161 -0.25 -0.24 -14.65
N GLY A 162 0.09 -0.64 -13.41
CA GLY A 162 0.47 -2.02 -13.07
C GLY A 162 1.91 -2.39 -13.45
N SER A 163 2.71 -1.47 -13.98
CA SER A 163 4.13 -1.70 -14.29
C SER A 163 4.99 -1.81 -13.02
N ASN A 164 6.28 -2.14 -13.18
CA ASN A 164 7.26 -2.08 -12.10
C ASN A 164 7.74 -0.64 -11.82
N ARG A 165 7.04 0.38 -12.30
CA ARG A 165 7.37 1.78 -12.01
C ARG A 165 6.71 2.25 -10.73
N ALA A 166 7.35 3.17 -10.03
CA ALA A 166 6.81 3.82 -8.85
C ALA A 166 7.30 5.26 -8.74
N PHE A 167 6.52 6.08 -8.05
CA PHE A 167 6.85 7.45 -7.72
C PHE A 167 7.47 7.51 -6.33
N PHE A 168 8.55 8.27 -6.19
CA PHE A 168 9.23 8.53 -4.92
C PHE A 168 9.24 10.02 -4.65
N ALA A 169 8.94 10.43 -3.42
CA ALA A 169 8.87 11.83 -3.03
C ALA A 169 9.80 12.15 -1.86
N ASN A 170 10.37 13.35 -1.83
CA ASN A 170 11.13 13.85 -0.66
C ASN A 170 10.40 14.99 0.04
N GLN A 171 10.85 15.32 1.26
CA GLN A 171 10.25 16.35 2.10
C GLN A 171 10.33 17.76 1.48
N GLN A 172 11.36 18.04 0.65
CA GLN A 172 11.56 19.33 -0.01
C GLN A 172 10.53 19.61 -1.12
N GLY A 173 9.75 18.62 -1.56
CA GLY A 173 8.71 18.81 -2.57
C GLY A 173 9.05 18.30 -3.97
N LYS A 174 10.05 17.44 -4.12
CA LYS A 174 10.34 16.77 -5.40
C LYS A 174 9.74 15.38 -5.43
N ILE A 175 9.22 15.02 -6.60
CA ILE A 175 8.66 13.69 -6.92
C ILE A 175 9.41 13.17 -8.15
N TRP A 176 9.89 11.95 -8.10
CA TRP A 176 10.57 11.27 -9.20
C TRP A 176 9.82 10.01 -9.62
N LEU A 177 9.89 9.69 -10.91
CA LEU A 177 9.46 8.41 -11.45
C LEU A 177 10.67 7.48 -11.50
N ALA A 178 10.53 6.26 -11.01
CA ALA A 178 11.58 5.26 -11.00
C ALA A 178 11.10 3.92 -11.52
N THR A 179 12.04 3.12 -12.01
CA THR A 179 11.83 1.71 -12.36
C THR A 179 12.41 0.82 -11.26
N ILE A 180 11.58 -0.06 -10.70
CA ILE A 180 11.98 -0.99 -9.64
C ILE A 180 12.57 -2.26 -10.29
N PRO A 181 13.79 -2.68 -9.93
CA PRO A 181 14.41 -3.88 -10.49
C PRO A 181 13.67 -5.13 -10.02
N LYS A 182 13.65 -6.18 -10.84
CA LYS A 182 13.09 -7.48 -10.45
C LYS A 182 13.79 -8.03 -9.20
N GLU A 183 13.04 -8.65 -8.30
CA GLU A 183 13.59 -9.36 -7.13
C GLU A 183 14.63 -10.40 -7.55
N GLY A 184 15.78 -10.40 -6.87
CA GLY A 184 16.90 -11.32 -7.14
C GLY A 184 17.68 -11.04 -8.43
N SER A 185 17.39 -9.96 -9.17
CA SER A 185 18.12 -9.62 -10.39
C SER A 185 19.52 -9.03 -10.16
N GLY A 186 19.82 -8.60 -8.93
CA GLY A 186 21.04 -7.83 -8.62
C GLY A 186 21.01 -6.39 -9.15
N GLY A 187 19.89 -5.93 -9.72
CA GLY A 187 19.70 -4.56 -10.17
C GLY A 187 19.42 -3.59 -9.02
N THR A 188 19.69 -2.30 -9.25
CA THR A 188 19.37 -1.20 -8.33
C THR A 188 18.17 -0.40 -8.85
N LEU A 189 17.59 0.42 -7.99
CA LEU A 189 16.53 1.36 -8.33
C LEU A 189 17.02 2.32 -9.43
N GLU A 190 16.31 2.37 -10.55
CA GLU A 190 16.61 3.28 -11.66
C GLU A 190 15.80 4.57 -11.47
N LEU A 191 16.45 5.62 -10.98
CA LEU A 191 15.86 6.93 -10.72
C LEU A 191 16.90 8.01 -11.07
N ASP A 192 16.52 8.97 -11.90
CA ASP A 192 17.36 10.14 -12.23
C ASP A 192 16.95 11.35 -11.37
N GLU A 193 17.75 11.64 -10.33
CA GLU A 193 17.45 12.74 -9.41
C GLU A 193 17.51 14.12 -10.10
N SER A 194 18.19 14.24 -11.24
CA SER A 194 18.31 15.49 -12.00
C SER A 194 17.05 15.83 -12.80
N SER A 195 16.16 14.86 -13.00
CA SER A 195 14.92 15.02 -13.79
C SER A 195 13.70 14.60 -12.96
N PRO A 196 13.21 15.44 -12.03
CA PRO A 196 12.01 15.15 -11.26
C PRO A 196 10.77 15.06 -12.17
N PHE A 197 9.87 14.13 -11.84
CA PHE A 197 8.53 14.05 -12.43
C PHE A 197 7.72 15.31 -12.10
N LEU A 198 7.79 15.78 -10.85
CA LEU A 198 7.17 17.03 -10.41
C LEU A 198 8.07 17.72 -9.38
N ASP A 199 8.30 19.02 -9.55
CA ASP A 199 9.09 19.84 -8.62
C ASP A 199 8.22 20.94 -8.02
N LEU A 200 7.91 20.82 -6.73
CA LEU A 200 7.09 21.77 -5.96
C LEU A 200 7.93 22.59 -4.97
N THR A 201 9.26 22.61 -5.11
CA THR A 201 10.17 23.28 -4.15
C THR A 201 9.88 24.78 -3.96
N ASP A 202 9.32 25.45 -4.96
CA ASP A 202 8.90 26.87 -4.85
C ASP A 202 7.61 27.07 -4.02
N GLN A 203 6.80 26.02 -3.87
CA GLN A 203 5.51 26.06 -3.14
C GLN A 203 5.63 25.46 -1.75
N VAL A 204 6.47 24.44 -1.60
CA VAL A 204 6.65 23.66 -0.38
C VAL A 204 7.56 24.40 0.60
N HIS A 205 7.06 24.63 1.81
CA HIS A 205 7.90 24.95 2.95
C HIS A 205 8.32 23.65 3.63
N PHE A 206 9.62 23.37 3.65
CA PHE A 206 10.17 22.23 4.37
C PHE A 206 10.95 22.69 5.62
N ASP A 207 10.79 21.93 6.69
CA ASP A 207 11.53 22.00 7.96
C ASP A 207 11.34 20.65 8.67
N THR A 208 11.67 20.53 9.95
CA THR A 208 11.61 19.30 10.74
C THR A 208 10.24 18.60 10.65
N GLU A 209 9.14 19.33 10.80
CA GLU A 209 7.76 18.80 10.72
C GLU A 209 6.98 19.28 9.49
N PHE A 210 7.62 20.04 8.60
CA PHE A 210 7.00 20.60 7.42
C PHE A 210 7.59 20.04 6.14
N GLY A 211 6.81 20.04 5.07
CA GLY A 211 7.31 19.70 3.73
C GLY A 211 6.21 19.16 2.85
N LEU A 212 6.60 18.37 1.85
CA LEU A 212 5.69 17.45 1.17
C LEU A 212 5.40 16.26 2.09
N MET A 213 4.14 16.07 2.48
CA MET A 213 3.70 15.11 3.49
C MET A 213 3.14 13.82 2.88
N GLY A 214 2.69 13.85 1.62
CA GLY A 214 2.24 12.66 0.93
C GLY A 214 1.86 12.92 -0.53
N ILE A 215 1.88 11.86 -1.31
CA ILE A 215 1.49 11.84 -2.72
C ILE A 215 0.42 10.77 -2.95
N ALA A 216 -0.54 11.05 -3.82
CA ALA A 216 -1.54 10.08 -4.21
C ALA A 216 -1.87 10.24 -5.70
N PHE A 217 -2.00 9.12 -6.40
CA PHE A 217 -2.40 9.11 -7.81
C PHE A 217 -3.85 8.68 -7.91
N HIS A 218 -4.60 9.36 -8.76
CA HIS A 218 -5.99 9.00 -9.00
C HIS A 218 -6.10 7.52 -9.41
N PRO A 219 -7.11 6.74 -8.97
CA PRO A 219 -7.26 5.35 -9.37
C PRO A 219 -7.29 5.14 -10.90
N ASN A 220 -7.86 6.11 -11.63
CA ASN A 220 -7.85 6.20 -13.09
C ASN A 220 -6.70 7.06 -13.68
N PHE A 221 -5.56 7.20 -13.00
CA PHE A 221 -4.43 8.05 -13.43
C PHE A 221 -3.96 7.71 -14.84
N ALA A 222 -3.92 6.42 -15.21
CA ALA A 222 -3.54 6.00 -16.56
C ALA A 222 -4.44 6.58 -17.66
N GLN A 223 -5.68 6.96 -17.32
CA GLN A 223 -6.65 7.56 -18.24
C GLN A 223 -6.79 9.07 -18.09
N ASN A 224 -6.57 9.63 -16.90
CA ASN A 224 -6.85 11.05 -16.64
C ASN A 224 -5.62 11.88 -16.20
N GLY A 225 -4.50 11.24 -15.88
CA GLY A 225 -3.24 11.90 -15.51
C GLY A 225 -3.32 12.71 -14.23
N ARG A 226 -4.34 12.51 -13.38
CA ARG A 226 -4.57 13.28 -12.15
C ARG A 226 -3.74 12.74 -11.00
N LEU A 227 -2.93 13.60 -10.41
CA LEU A 227 -2.15 13.30 -9.21
C LEU A 227 -2.35 14.39 -8.15
N PHE A 228 -2.11 14.03 -6.90
CA PHE A 228 -2.37 14.87 -5.75
C PHE A 228 -1.14 14.90 -4.86
N ALA A 229 -0.83 16.09 -4.34
CA ALA A 229 0.23 16.27 -3.35
C ALA A 229 -0.35 16.97 -2.12
N SER A 230 0.02 16.47 -0.95
CA SER A 230 -0.27 17.07 0.35
C SER A 230 1.01 17.68 0.90
N PHE A 231 1.02 18.98 1.18
CA PHE A 231 2.24 19.68 1.60
C PHE A 231 1.95 20.88 2.50
N ASN A 232 2.99 21.36 3.17
CA ASN A 232 2.95 22.61 3.92
C ASN A 232 3.54 23.75 3.09
N CYS A 233 2.97 24.94 3.23
CA CYS A 233 3.52 26.15 2.62
C CYS A 233 3.57 27.29 3.63
N ASP A 234 4.38 28.30 3.34
CA ASP A 234 4.55 29.50 4.16
C ASP A 234 3.93 30.73 3.47
N LYS A 235 2.91 31.31 4.10
CA LYS A 235 2.25 32.54 3.61
C LYS A 235 3.22 33.72 3.49
N ALA A 236 4.30 33.75 4.26
CA ALA A 236 5.32 34.80 4.17
C ALA A 236 6.19 34.66 2.91
N LYS A 237 6.33 33.45 2.36
CA LYS A 237 7.18 33.16 1.19
C LYS A 237 6.39 33.05 -0.11
N TRP A 238 5.21 32.45 -0.07
CA TRP A 238 4.37 32.21 -1.24
C TRP A 238 2.98 32.82 -1.05
N SER A 239 2.64 33.83 -1.86
CA SER A 239 1.35 34.52 -1.77
C SER A 239 0.14 33.64 -2.11
N GLY A 240 0.36 32.53 -2.84
CA GLY A 240 -0.67 31.52 -3.09
C GLY A 240 -0.97 30.61 -1.89
N CYS A 241 -0.16 30.71 -0.83
CA CYS A 241 -0.32 29.97 0.41
C CYS A 241 -1.35 30.66 1.34
N THR A 242 -2.62 30.53 0.98
CA THR A 242 -3.72 31.15 1.73
C THR A 242 -4.77 30.13 2.12
N GLY A 243 -5.06 30.06 3.40
CA GLY A 243 -6.14 29.28 3.97
C GLY A 243 -6.75 30.00 5.17
N ARG A 244 -7.96 29.57 5.56
CA ARG A 244 -8.56 30.01 6.81
C ARG A 244 -7.82 29.35 7.96
N CYS A 245 -7.48 30.13 8.99
CA CYS A 245 -6.86 29.61 10.20
C CYS A 245 -7.77 28.55 10.86
N SER A 246 -7.24 27.39 11.19
CA SER A 246 -8.01 26.33 11.86
C SER A 246 -8.41 26.73 13.28
N CYS A 247 -7.55 27.48 13.98
CA CYS A 247 -7.90 28.18 15.21
C CYS A 247 -8.73 29.43 14.86
N ASN A 248 -10.04 29.37 15.07
CA ASN A 248 -10.95 30.48 14.87
C ASN A 248 -12.19 30.36 15.76
N SER A 249 -13.05 31.38 15.72
CA SER A 249 -14.26 31.47 16.56
C SER A 249 -15.19 30.27 16.45
N ASP A 250 -15.27 29.62 15.29
CA ASP A 250 -16.17 28.48 15.07
C ASP A 250 -15.75 27.27 15.90
N VAL A 251 -14.46 27.16 16.19
CA VAL A 251 -13.87 26.09 17.00
C VAL A 251 -13.50 26.54 18.41
N ASN A 252 -14.02 27.69 18.86
CA ASN A 252 -13.73 28.29 20.17
C ASN A 252 -12.24 28.60 20.39
N CYS A 253 -11.53 28.99 19.33
CA CYS A 253 -10.13 29.36 19.40
C CYS A 253 -9.93 30.78 18.84
N ASP A 254 -9.04 31.56 19.44
CA ASP A 254 -8.73 32.91 18.99
C ASP A 254 -7.24 32.97 18.64
N PRO A 255 -6.88 33.07 17.35
CA PRO A 255 -5.48 33.03 16.94
C PRO A 255 -4.69 34.24 17.47
N SER A 256 -5.36 35.36 17.81
CA SER A 256 -4.69 36.52 18.42
C SER A 256 -4.27 36.29 19.88
N LYS A 257 -4.86 35.27 20.53
CA LYS A 257 -4.50 34.85 21.89
C LYS A 257 -3.43 33.76 21.89
N LEU A 258 -3.08 33.23 20.72
CA LEU A 258 -1.97 32.32 20.56
C LEU A 258 -0.67 33.13 20.52
N GLY A 259 0.32 32.70 21.30
CA GLY A 259 1.69 33.23 21.18
C GLY A 259 2.38 32.72 19.91
N THR A 260 3.60 33.16 19.69
CA THR A 260 4.45 32.57 18.65
C THR A 260 4.89 31.16 19.06
N ASP A 261 4.93 30.25 18.11
CA ASP A 261 5.43 28.90 18.29
C ASP A 261 6.65 28.68 17.40
N ASN A 262 7.81 28.34 17.98
CA ASN A 262 9.10 28.27 17.28
C ASN A 262 9.41 29.49 16.38
N GLY A 263 8.98 30.68 16.81
CA GLY A 263 9.16 31.94 16.08
C GLY A 263 8.15 32.20 14.95
N ALA A 264 7.25 31.25 14.67
CA ALA A 264 6.19 31.42 13.69
C ALA A 264 4.95 32.08 14.30
N GLN A 265 4.27 32.90 13.49
CA GLN A 265 2.96 33.44 13.88
C GLN A 265 1.87 32.37 13.71
N PRO A 266 0.83 32.37 14.55
CA PRO A 266 -0.31 31.47 14.39
C PRO A 266 -0.88 31.52 12.98
N CYS A 267 -1.05 30.36 12.35
CA CYS A 267 -1.59 30.24 10.99
C CYS A 267 -0.78 30.97 9.91
N GLN A 268 0.52 31.16 10.14
CA GLN A 268 1.49 31.52 9.09
C GLN A 268 1.61 30.38 8.07
N TYR A 269 1.86 29.17 8.54
CA TYR A 269 1.94 27.98 7.70
C TYR A 269 0.57 27.41 7.39
N GLN A 270 0.42 26.82 6.21
CA GLN A 270 -0.82 26.17 5.78
C GLN A 270 -0.53 24.70 5.47
N SER A 271 -1.49 23.82 5.74
CA SER A 271 -1.56 22.50 5.12
C SER A 271 -2.41 22.57 3.86
N VAL A 272 -1.93 21.99 2.76
CA VAL A 272 -2.52 22.09 1.42
C VAL A 272 -2.63 20.70 0.81
N ILE A 273 -3.76 20.42 0.15
CA ILE A 273 -3.87 19.36 -0.84
C ILE A 273 -4.20 20.01 -2.18
N ALA A 274 -3.35 19.76 -3.17
CA ALA A 274 -3.50 20.28 -4.51
C ALA A 274 -3.50 19.16 -5.54
N GLU A 275 -4.30 19.33 -6.59
CA GLU A 275 -4.34 18.48 -7.77
C GLU A 275 -3.40 19.03 -8.85
N TYR A 276 -2.64 18.14 -9.47
CA TYR A 276 -1.76 18.40 -10.60
C TYR A 276 -2.08 17.43 -11.74
N SER A 277 -1.57 17.77 -12.93
CA SER A 277 -1.79 16.97 -14.14
C SER A 277 -0.45 16.54 -14.74
N ALA A 278 -0.37 15.26 -15.07
CA ALA A 278 0.73 14.68 -15.83
C ALA A 278 0.84 15.35 -17.21
N ASN A 279 2.07 15.58 -17.65
CA ASN A 279 2.40 16.19 -18.91
C ASN A 279 2.46 15.11 -20.00
N GLY A 280 1.29 14.72 -20.51
CA GLY A 280 1.13 13.72 -21.56
C GLY A 280 -0.05 14.01 -22.47
N THR A 281 -0.11 13.34 -23.63
CA THR A 281 -1.30 13.35 -24.48
C THR A 281 -2.36 12.42 -23.90
N ALA A 282 -3.65 12.67 -24.15
CA ALA A 282 -4.74 11.86 -23.60
C ALA A 282 -4.61 10.34 -23.89
N SER A 283 -3.94 9.97 -25.00
CA SER A 283 -3.67 8.57 -25.37
C SER A 283 -2.43 7.95 -24.71
N GLN A 284 -1.60 8.73 -24.01
CA GLN A 284 -0.31 8.31 -23.47
C GLN A 284 -0.04 8.85 -22.06
N LEU A 285 -1.08 9.16 -21.27
CA LEU A 285 -0.91 9.71 -19.92
C LEU A 285 -0.15 8.76 -18.98
N SER A 286 -0.29 7.44 -19.16
CA SER A 286 0.49 6.46 -18.42
C SER A 286 2.00 6.47 -18.75
N LEU A 287 2.39 7.02 -19.91
CA LEU A 287 3.78 7.13 -20.34
C LEU A 287 4.38 8.51 -20.01
N ALA A 288 3.63 9.39 -19.35
CA ALA A 288 4.15 10.69 -18.97
C ALA A 288 5.34 10.54 -18.02
N GLU A 289 6.44 11.22 -18.34
CA GLU A 289 7.66 11.24 -17.53
C GLU A 289 7.80 12.54 -16.71
N SER A 290 6.85 13.46 -16.87
CA SER A 290 6.80 14.72 -16.11
C SER A 290 5.36 15.16 -15.84
N ALA A 291 5.19 16.11 -14.92
CA ALA A 291 3.96 16.82 -14.60
C ALA A 291 4.27 18.31 -14.43
N LYS A 292 3.25 19.16 -14.61
CA LYS A 292 3.42 20.62 -14.47
C LYS A 292 3.31 21.01 -13.00
N PRO A 293 4.21 21.86 -12.46
CA PRO A 293 4.08 22.44 -11.12
C PRO A 293 3.06 23.58 -11.08
N LEU A 294 1.99 23.45 -11.87
CA LEU A 294 0.86 24.37 -11.89
C LEU A 294 -0.33 23.64 -11.29
N GLU A 295 -0.79 24.15 -10.15
CA GLU A 295 -1.98 23.65 -9.49
C GLU A 295 -3.17 23.72 -10.44
N VAL A 296 -3.78 22.57 -10.71
CA VAL A 296 -5.03 22.45 -11.48
C VAL A 296 -6.20 22.88 -10.58
N ARG A 297 -6.18 22.43 -9.32
CA ARG A 297 -7.26 22.68 -8.37
C ARG A 297 -6.78 22.53 -6.93
N ARG A 298 -7.22 23.44 -6.07
CA ARG A 298 -7.10 23.31 -4.62
C ARG A 298 -8.17 22.37 -4.10
N ILE A 299 -7.77 21.26 -3.49
CA ILE A 299 -8.68 20.31 -2.84
C ILE A 299 -8.91 20.73 -1.39
N PHE A 300 -7.83 21.12 -0.71
CA PHE A 300 -7.88 21.49 0.70
C PHE A 300 -6.83 22.57 0.99
N THR A 301 -7.17 23.53 1.86
CA THR A 301 -6.18 24.39 2.50
C THR A 301 -6.66 24.88 3.85
N MET A 302 -5.76 24.88 4.83
CA MET A 302 -6.07 25.29 6.20
C MET A 302 -4.83 25.82 6.90
N GLY A 303 -4.99 26.94 7.61
CA GLY A 303 -3.91 27.54 8.39
C GLY A 303 -3.65 26.77 9.69
N LEU A 304 -2.38 26.55 9.99
CA LEU A 304 -1.92 25.73 11.11
C LEU A 304 -1.59 26.62 12.32
N PRO A 305 -2.22 26.41 13.48
CA PRO A 305 -2.10 27.31 14.62
C PRO A 305 -0.76 27.16 15.34
N PHE A 306 -0.13 25.99 15.21
CA PHE A 306 1.17 25.65 15.77
C PHE A 306 2.07 25.04 14.70
N THR A 307 3.34 24.83 15.04
CA THR A 307 4.40 24.35 14.15
C THR A 307 4.66 22.85 14.23
N ALA A 308 3.86 22.12 15.01
CA ALA A 308 3.96 20.68 15.14
C ALA A 308 2.62 19.96 14.95
N HIS A 309 2.69 18.64 14.75
CA HIS A 309 1.57 17.69 14.79
C HIS A 309 0.53 17.81 13.70
N HIS A 310 0.93 18.09 12.46
CA HIS A 310 -0.06 18.27 11.40
C HIS A 310 -0.39 16.98 10.66
N GLY A 311 0.51 16.00 10.66
CA GLY A 311 0.37 14.84 9.78
C GLY A 311 0.40 15.29 8.32
N GLY A 312 -0.50 14.77 7.51
CA GLY A 312 -0.68 15.21 6.14
C GLY A 312 -0.57 14.11 5.10
N GLN A 313 -0.52 12.85 5.51
CA GLN A 313 -0.55 11.72 4.58
C GLN A 313 -1.87 11.71 3.80
N ILE A 314 -1.78 11.35 2.52
CA ILE A 314 -2.94 11.14 1.65
C ILE A 314 -2.87 9.78 0.96
N LEU A 315 -4.02 9.16 0.72
CA LEU A 315 -4.13 7.91 -0.05
C LEU A 315 -5.54 7.73 -0.61
N PHE A 316 -5.69 6.97 -1.69
CA PHE A 316 -7.01 6.56 -2.16
C PHE A 316 -7.48 5.28 -1.48
N GLY A 317 -8.73 5.28 -1.00
CA GLY A 317 -9.36 4.07 -0.51
C GLY A 317 -9.55 3.06 -1.64
N PRO A 318 -9.06 1.81 -1.50
CA PRO A 318 -9.08 0.85 -2.61
C PRO A 318 -10.49 0.35 -2.94
N THR A 319 -11.43 0.40 -1.99
CA THR A 319 -12.80 -0.10 -2.17
C THR A 319 -13.78 0.97 -2.60
N ASP A 320 -13.57 2.22 -2.18
CA ASP A 320 -14.52 3.31 -2.41
C ASP A 320 -14.00 4.40 -3.34
N GLY A 321 -12.69 4.47 -3.58
CA GLY A 321 -12.07 5.44 -4.48
C GLY A 321 -11.99 6.87 -3.93
N TYR A 322 -12.25 7.09 -2.63
CA TYR A 322 -12.18 8.41 -2.02
C TYR A 322 -10.75 8.75 -1.62
N LEU A 323 -10.40 10.04 -1.64
CA LEU A 323 -9.12 10.51 -1.13
C LEU A 323 -9.20 10.67 0.39
N TYR A 324 -8.33 9.96 1.10
CA TYR A 324 -8.17 10.08 2.54
C TYR A 324 -7.06 11.07 2.86
N PHE A 325 -7.26 11.80 3.94
CA PHE A 325 -6.32 12.80 4.43
C PHE A 325 -6.24 12.76 5.95
N MET A 326 -5.06 12.46 6.47
CA MET A 326 -4.83 12.26 7.89
C MET A 326 -4.23 13.52 8.49
N MET A 327 -4.94 14.14 9.43
CA MET A 327 -4.53 15.37 10.11
C MET A 327 -4.30 15.10 11.59
N GLY A 328 -3.13 15.45 12.09
CA GLY A 328 -2.86 15.45 13.53
C GLY A 328 -3.59 16.61 14.24
N ASP A 329 -3.46 16.69 15.56
CA ASP A 329 -4.16 17.71 16.36
C ASP A 329 -3.67 19.15 16.09
N GLY A 330 -2.59 19.30 15.31
CA GLY A 330 -2.02 20.56 14.87
C GLY A 330 -1.55 21.44 16.00
N GLY A 331 -1.16 20.86 17.15
CA GLY A 331 -0.85 21.56 18.37
C GLY A 331 0.37 21.07 19.15
N GLY A 332 0.56 21.67 20.32
CA GLY A 332 1.58 21.29 21.30
C GLY A 332 1.15 20.14 22.21
N VAL A 333 2.02 19.81 23.18
CA VAL A 333 1.87 18.68 24.10
C VAL A 333 0.43 18.54 24.63
N GLY A 334 -0.17 17.38 24.37
CA GLY A 334 -1.45 17.00 24.94
C GLY A 334 -2.68 17.69 24.37
N ASP A 335 -2.68 18.21 23.14
CA ASP A 335 -3.82 18.88 22.47
C ASP A 335 -4.46 19.98 23.34
N PRO A 336 -3.75 21.11 23.58
CA PRO A 336 -4.18 22.13 24.55
C PRO A 336 -5.54 22.77 24.22
N TYR A 337 -5.92 22.79 22.94
CA TYR A 337 -7.19 23.37 22.48
C TYR A 337 -8.28 22.32 22.24
N ASN A 338 -8.02 21.06 22.61
CA ASN A 338 -8.97 19.96 22.49
C ASN A 338 -9.53 19.83 21.06
N PHE A 339 -8.70 20.12 20.06
CA PHE A 339 -9.11 20.11 18.65
C PHE A 339 -9.51 18.72 18.18
N SER A 340 -8.85 17.68 18.70
CA SER A 340 -9.10 16.29 18.32
C SER A 340 -10.52 15.85 18.68
N GLN A 341 -11.01 16.28 19.85
CA GLN A 341 -12.38 15.99 20.30
C GLN A 341 -13.41 17.03 19.82
N ASN A 342 -12.96 18.22 19.40
CA ASN A 342 -13.85 19.23 18.86
C ASN A 342 -14.32 18.85 17.45
N LYS A 343 -15.61 18.50 17.33
CA LYS A 343 -16.24 18.12 16.04
C LYS A 343 -16.35 19.27 15.03
N LYS A 344 -16.14 20.51 15.46
CA LYS A 344 -16.10 21.67 14.54
C LYS A 344 -14.70 21.91 13.96
N SER A 345 -13.67 21.25 14.51
CA SER A 345 -12.30 21.34 14.02
C SER A 345 -11.98 20.24 13.02
N LEU A 346 -11.13 20.56 12.04
CA LEU A 346 -10.58 19.61 11.07
C LEU A 346 -9.23 19.02 11.52
N LEU A 347 -8.69 19.49 12.65
CA LEU A 347 -7.49 18.94 13.29
C LEU A 347 -7.82 17.69 14.12
N GLY A 348 -6.90 16.73 14.16
CA GLY A 348 -7.06 15.44 14.83
C GLY A 348 -8.14 14.59 14.16
N LYS A 349 -8.16 14.55 12.83
CA LYS A 349 -9.21 13.91 12.01
C LYS A 349 -8.60 13.12 10.85
N VAL A 350 -9.26 12.02 10.47
CA VAL A 350 -9.05 11.35 9.19
C VAL A 350 -10.17 11.77 8.23
N MET A 351 -9.90 12.68 7.32
CA MET A 351 -10.89 13.17 6.36
C MET A 351 -11.02 12.21 5.16
N ARG A 352 -12.23 12.08 4.62
CA ARG A 352 -12.58 11.28 3.43
C ARG A 352 -13.23 12.20 2.41
N LEU A 353 -12.59 12.41 1.27
CA LEU A 353 -12.92 13.43 0.28
C LEU A 353 -13.34 12.80 -1.04
N ASP A 354 -14.52 13.17 -1.54
CA ASP A 354 -14.91 12.88 -2.93
C ASP A 354 -14.28 13.93 -3.84
N ILE A 355 -13.20 13.54 -4.52
CA ILE A 355 -12.46 14.45 -5.42
C ILE A 355 -13.02 14.45 -6.84
N ASP A 356 -13.99 13.59 -7.15
CA ASP A 356 -14.66 13.52 -8.45
C ASP A 356 -15.94 14.37 -8.43
N ASN A 357 -16.65 14.39 -7.31
CA ASN A 357 -17.90 15.13 -7.12
C ASN A 357 -17.74 16.18 -6.02
N ILE A 358 -16.94 17.22 -6.27
CA ILE A 358 -16.79 18.32 -5.31
C ILE A 358 -18.10 19.12 -5.25
N PRO A 359 -18.75 19.22 -4.07
CA PRO A 359 -19.97 20.00 -3.93
C PRO A 359 -19.72 21.49 -4.22
N SER A 360 -20.72 22.20 -4.70
CA SER A 360 -20.67 23.66 -4.85
C SER A 360 -20.37 24.36 -3.53
N THR A 361 -19.85 25.59 -3.56
CA THR A 361 -19.57 26.39 -2.34
C THR A 361 -20.78 26.50 -1.40
N LYS A 362 -21.99 26.48 -1.96
CA LYS A 362 -23.26 26.48 -1.21
C LYS A 362 -23.50 25.14 -0.50
N GLU A 363 -23.31 24.02 -1.19
CA GLU A 363 -23.42 22.68 -0.61
C GLU A 363 -22.33 22.43 0.43
N ILE A 364 -21.10 22.93 0.23
CA ILE A 364 -20.02 22.86 1.23
C ILE A 364 -20.42 23.57 2.52
N THR A 365 -21.06 24.75 2.44
CA THR A 365 -21.49 25.51 3.63
C THR A 365 -22.55 24.77 4.43
N ASP A 366 -23.46 24.04 3.77
CA ASP A 366 -24.49 23.20 4.41
C ASP A 366 -23.93 21.82 4.87
N LEU A 367 -22.92 21.28 4.18
CA LEU A 367 -22.24 20.00 4.46
C LEU A 367 -21.18 20.07 5.57
N LEU A 368 -20.82 21.26 6.06
CA LEU A 368 -19.96 21.42 7.25
C LEU A 368 -20.54 20.73 8.52
N ALA A 369 -21.77 20.21 8.45
CA ALA A 369 -22.38 19.33 9.45
C ALA A 369 -22.09 17.82 9.28
N PHE A 370 -21.51 17.37 8.17
CA PHE A 370 -21.30 15.93 7.88
C PHE A 370 -20.05 15.66 7.04
N MET A 371 -18.88 15.70 7.67
CA MET A 371 -17.69 15.02 7.16
C MET A 371 -17.63 13.62 7.79
N ASN A 372 -17.87 12.59 6.97
CA ASN A 372 -18.01 11.20 7.39
C ASN A 372 -16.84 10.35 6.87
N PHE A 373 -16.20 9.65 7.81
CA PHE A 373 -14.92 8.92 7.75
C PHE A 373 -14.99 7.57 7.03
N GLN A 374 -13.82 6.99 6.64
CA GLN A 374 -13.50 5.52 6.49
C GLN A 374 -12.11 5.16 5.85
N ALA A 375 -10.90 5.40 6.40
CA ALA A 375 -9.72 4.57 6.00
C ALA A 375 -8.53 4.61 6.97
N GLN A 376 -7.85 3.45 7.02
CA GLN A 376 -6.48 3.09 7.45
C GLN A 376 -5.42 4.20 7.36
N LYS A 377 -4.29 4.27 8.11
CA LYS A 377 -3.83 3.93 9.48
C LYS A 377 -2.50 4.69 9.61
N ARG A 378 -2.51 5.92 10.14
CA ARG A 378 -1.36 6.55 10.80
C ARG A 378 -1.88 7.70 11.66
N LEU A 379 -1.57 7.66 12.95
CA LEU A 379 -1.75 8.75 13.89
C LEU A 379 -0.35 9.13 14.39
N LEU A 380 -0.08 10.44 14.48
CA LEU A 380 1.09 10.96 15.19
C LEU A 380 0.75 11.01 16.69
N THR A 381 1.66 10.53 17.52
CA THR A 381 1.56 10.37 18.98
C THR A 381 2.19 11.53 19.73
N LEU A 382 1.80 11.75 20.99
CA LEU A 382 2.69 12.29 22.02
C LEU A 382 2.30 11.81 23.42
N ASP A 383 3.13 10.93 24.00
CA ASP A 383 3.90 11.12 25.24
C ASP A 383 4.44 9.79 25.82
N GLY A 384 3.95 8.63 25.37
CA GLY A 384 4.39 7.33 25.85
C GLY A 384 3.82 6.08 25.17
N TYR A 385 2.82 6.15 24.28
CA TYR A 385 2.23 4.95 23.64
C TYR A 385 2.03 5.12 22.13
N GLU A 386 2.50 4.11 21.38
CA GLU A 386 2.32 4.01 19.93
C GLU A 386 1.12 3.15 19.56
N GLU A 387 0.35 3.57 18.56
CA GLU A 387 -0.94 2.97 18.27
C GLU A 387 -1.20 2.65 16.80
N VAL A 388 -1.99 1.60 16.59
CA VAL A 388 -2.46 1.15 15.29
C VAL A 388 -3.97 0.91 15.38
N ASN A 389 -4.75 1.76 14.73
CA ASN A 389 -6.22 1.81 14.86
C ASN A 389 -6.97 1.34 13.61
N ILE A 390 -8.01 0.50 13.72
CA ILE A 390 -8.90 0.23 12.58
C ILE A 390 -9.87 1.40 12.44
N ILE A 391 -9.74 2.13 11.33
CA ILE A 391 -10.57 3.30 11.11
C ILE A 391 -11.98 2.88 10.67
N THR A 392 -12.99 3.42 11.33
CA THR A 392 -14.41 3.19 11.07
C THR A 392 -15.10 4.53 10.94
N LYS A 393 -16.24 4.53 10.24
CA LYS A 393 -17.06 5.72 10.07
C LYS A 393 -17.49 6.25 11.43
N ASP A 394 -17.23 7.53 11.67
CA ASP A 394 -17.58 8.28 12.88
C ASP A 394 -16.92 7.75 14.17
N GLY A 395 -15.87 6.94 14.03
CA GLY A 395 -15.07 6.43 15.14
C GLY A 395 -14.35 7.55 15.88
N ASN A 396 -14.38 7.50 17.22
CA ASN A 396 -13.59 8.37 18.08
C ASN A 396 -12.45 7.55 18.68
N TYR A 397 -11.20 7.90 18.38
CA TYR A 397 -10.01 7.14 18.80
C TYR A 397 -9.43 7.61 20.14
N GLY A 398 -10.19 8.38 20.90
CA GLY A 398 -9.90 8.68 22.30
C GLY A 398 -8.99 9.88 22.53
N TRP A 399 -8.03 10.19 21.65
CA TRP A 399 -7.14 11.34 21.82
C TRP A 399 -7.92 12.65 21.90
N ARG A 400 -7.75 13.49 22.92
CA ARG A 400 -6.71 13.54 23.95
C ARG A 400 -7.06 12.96 25.33
N ILE A 401 -8.22 12.32 25.46
CA ILE A 401 -8.71 11.75 26.73
C ILE A 401 -8.04 10.42 27.03
N TYR A 402 -7.66 9.71 25.97
CA TYR A 402 -6.89 8.48 26.03
C TYR A 402 -5.63 8.62 25.19
N GLU A 403 -4.54 8.07 25.71
CA GLU A 403 -3.32 7.79 24.97
C GLU A 403 -3.17 6.27 24.84
N GLY A 404 -3.40 5.75 23.64
CA GLY A 404 -3.65 4.34 23.43
C GLY A 404 -4.82 3.84 24.30
N PRO A 405 -4.64 2.78 25.11
CA PRO A 405 -5.69 2.30 26.02
C PRO A 405 -5.76 3.05 27.36
N ASN A 406 -4.81 3.96 27.63
CA ASN A 406 -4.63 4.55 28.95
C ASN A 406 -5.28 5.93 29.05
N LEU A 407 -5.84 6.26 30.22
CA LEU A 407 -6.34 7.61 30.46
C LEU A 407 -5.18 8.62 30.46
N TYR A 408 -5.37 9.71 29.71
CA TYR A 408 -4.41 10.80 29.63
C TYR A 408 -4.98 12.05 30.31
N THR A 409 -4.26 12.55 31.32
CA THR A 409 -4.67 13.76 32.04
C THR A 409 -3.83 14.95 31.57
N PRO A 410 -4.38 15.92 30.81
CA PRO A 410 -3.64 17.12 30.44
C PRO A 410 -3.19 17.88 31.68
N PRO A 411 -2.02 18.52 31.63
CA PRO A 411 -1.66 19.56 32.60
C PRO A 411 -2.65 20.74 32.58
N GLN A 412 -3.04 21.26 31.40
CA GLN A 412 -4.06 22.30 31.19
C GLN A 412 -4.67 22.24 29.77
N SER A 413 -5.95 22.57 29.60
CA SER A 413 -6.64 22.65 28.29
C SER A 413 -7.48 23.94 28.14
N PRO A 414 -6.89 25.05 27.66
CA PRO A 414 -7.62 26.29 27.41
C PRO A 414 -8.83 26.15 26.47
N GLY A 415 -8.79 25.19 25.52
CA GLY A 415 -9.90 24.93 24.59
C GLY A 415 -11.10 24.20 25.19
N GLY A 416 -11.11 23.98 26.50
CA GLY A 416 -12.16 23.27 27.23
C GLY A 416 -11.82 21.80 27.47
N ASN A 417 -12.60 21.18 28.36
CA ASN A 417 -12.37 19.81 28.80
C ASN A 417 -13.47 18.88 28.30
N THR A 418 -13.11 17.86 27.53
CA THR A 418 -14.03 16.79 27.14
C THR A 418 -14.04 15.76 28.26
N SER A 419 -15.21 15.49 28.85
CA SER A 419 -15.31 14.48 29.91
C SER A 419 -15.17 13.07 29.35
N GLN A 420 -14.51 12.17 30.08
CA GLN A 420 -14.42 10.75 29.73
C GLN A 420 -15.80 10.13 29.43
N ASN A 421 -16.82 10.49 30.20
CA ASN A 421 -18.18 9.96 30.04
C ASN A 421 -18.91 10.52 28.80
N SER A 422 -18.35 11.54 28.13
CA SER A 422 -18.95 12.19 26.97
C SER A 422 -18.49 11.59 25.63
N ILE A 423 -17.53 10.66 25.65
CA ILE A 423 -16.96 10.02 24.46
C ILE A 423 -17.19 8.51 24.49
N LYS A 424 -17.25 7.91 23.30
CA LYS A 424 -17.24 6.46 23.12
C LYS A 424 -15.96 6.09 22.36
N PRO A 425 -14.83 5.87 23.07
CA PRO A 425 -13.56 5.61 22.42
C PRO A 425 -13.56 4.23 21.75
N THR A 426 -12.90 4.15 20.61
CA THR A 426 -12.45 2.92 19.95
C THR A 426 -10.97 2.81 20.19
N PHE A 427 -10.54 1.77 20.90
CA PHE A 427 -9.15 1.58 21.28
C PHE A 427 -8.33 0.96 20.14
N PRO A 428 -7.00 1.17 20.15
CA PRO A 428 -6.12 0.59 19.15
C PRO A 428 -6.14 -0.94 19.18
N VAL A 429 -6.03 -1.54 18.01
CA VAL A 429 -5.97 -3.01 17.86
C VAL A 429 -4.57 -3.55 18.09
N MET A 430 -3.55 -2.70 17.94
CA MET A 430 -2.15 -3.00 18.27
C MET A 430 -1.47 -1.71 18.71
N GLY A 431 -0.39 -1.86 19.45
CA GLY A 431 0.41 -0.75 19.93
C GLY A 431 1.42 -1.21 20.97
N TYR A 432 2.27 -0.29 21.42
CA TYR A 432 3.26 -0.57 22.45
C TYR A 432 3.62 0.71 23.22
N SER A 433 4.03 0.55 24.48
CA SER A 433 4.59 1.67 25.23
C SER A 433 6.03 1.94 24.78
N HIS A 434 6.44 3.20 24.76
CA HIS A 434 7.82 3.59 24.47
C HIS A 434 8.82 2.92 25.40
N THR A 435 8.42 2.64 26.64
CA THR A 435 9.23 1.96 27.64
C THR A 435 9.51 0.49 27.33
N ASP A 436 8.67 -0.13 26.50
CA ASP A 436 8.73 -1.57 26.21
C ASP A 436 9.77 -1.88 25.12
N VAL A 437 10.15 -0.89 24.30
CA VAL A 437 11.05 -1.08 23.15
C VAL A 437 12.51 -0.87 23.52
N ASN A 438 12.84 0.26 24.16
CA ASN A 438 14.19 0.56 24.63
C ASN A 438 14.13 1.42 25.89
N LYS A 439 14.69 0.92 27.01
CA LYS A 439 14.71 1.64 28.29
C LYS A 439 15.64 2.87 28.31
N ASN A 440 16.63 2.90 27.42
CA ASN A 440 17.69 3.92 27.40
C ASN A 440 17.42 5.02 26.37
N GLU A 441 16.90 4.66 25.19
CA GLU A 441 16.65 5.63 24.09
C GLU A 441 15.17 6.00 23.93
N ARG A 442 14.25 5.27 24.61
CA ARG A 442 12.80 5.26 24.34
C ARG A 442 12.51 4.80 22.89
N SER A 443 11.29 4.32 22.62
CA SER A 443 10.85 4.14 21.22
C SER A 443 10.58 5.50 20.58
N ALA A 444 10.50 5.54 19.25
CA ALA A 444 9.95 6.69 18.54
C ALA A 444 8.51 6.43 18.06
N SER A 445 7.97 7.41 17.33
CA SER A 445 6.65 7.27 16.69
C SER A 445 6.64 6.19 15.61
N ILE A 446 5.53 5.44 15.50
CA ILE A 446 5.29 4.55 14.36
C ILE A 446 5.27 5.39 13.08
N THR A 447 6.17 5.06 12.15
CA THR A 447 6.31 5.83 10.90
C THR A 447 5.49 5.29 9.74
N GLY A 448 4.87 4.14 9.94
CA GLY A 448 3.90 3.60 9.00
C GLY A 448 3.84 2.09 9.09
N GLY A 449 3.09 1.51 8.17
CA GLY A 449 2.98 0.07 8.04
C GLY A 449 2.06 -0.35 6.91
N TYR A 450 2.24 -1.56 6.44
CA TYR A 450 1.49 -2.14 5.34
C TYR A 450 1.12 -3.59 5.66
N PHE A 451 -0.05 -4.01 5.20
CA PHE A 451 -0.32 -5.43 5.07
C PHE A 451 0.60 -5.99 3.99
N TYR A 452 1.41 -6.98 4.35
CA TYR A 452 2.25 -7.68 3.38
C TYR A 452 1.38 -8.65 2.59
N ARG A 453 1.18 -8.36 1.30
CA ARG A 453 0.32 -9.14 0.40
C ARG A 453 1.09 -9.80 -0.75
N SER A 454 2.38 -9.57 -0.83
CA SER A 454 3.24 -10.26 -1.79
C SER A 454 3.32 -11.76 -1.48
N MET A 455 3.71 -12.51 -2.50
CA MET A 455 4.08 -13.93 -2.42
C MET A 455 5.59 -14.13 -2.35
N THR A 456 6.38 -13.06 -2.36
CA THR A 456 7.84 -13.11 -2.22
C THR A 456 8.23 -13.69 -0.86
N ASP A 457 7.63 -13.24 0.24
CA ASP A 457 7.69 -13.92 1.53
C ASP A 457 6.31 -14.51 1.91
N PRO A 458 6.03 -15.78 1.58
CA PRO A 458 4.73 -16.41 1.84
C PRO A 458 4.46 -16.66 3.34
N CYS A 459 5.48 -16.55 4.21
CA CYS A 459 5.30 -16.66 5.66
C CYS A 459 4.91 -15.34 6.31
N MET A 460 5.20 -14.20 5.67
CA MET A 460 4.71 -12.88 6.10
C MET A 460 3.35 -12.53 5.52
N HIS A 461 2.92 -13.23 4.46
CA HIS A 461 1.65 -12.95 3.79
C HIS A 461 0.47 -12.84 4.77
N GLY A 462 -0.28 -11.75 4.67
CA GLY A 462 -1.42 -11.43 5.52
C GLY A 462 -1.07 -10.71 6.83
N SER A 463 0.21 -10.56 7.17
CA SER A 463 0.64 -9.83 8.36
C SER A 463 0.67 -8.32 8.09
N TYR A 464 0.28 -7.52 9.08
CA TYR A 464 0.48 -6.07 9.08
C TYR A 464 1.88 -5.74 9.62
N LEU A 465 2.79 -5.34 8.75
CA LEU A 465 4.16 -4.98 9.11
C LEU A 465 4.24 -3.49 9.42
N TYR A 466 4.87 -3.13 10.53
CA TYR A 466 5.06 -1.74 10.92
C TYR A 466 6.33 -1.55 11.74
N GLY A 467 6.80 -0.31 11.79
CA GLY A 467 8.05 0.07 12.44
C GLY A 467 8.03 1.51 12.93
N ASP A 468 8.99 1.83 13.79
CA ASP A 468 9.17 3.17 14.33
C ASP A 468 10.30 3.93 13.64
N LEU A 469 10.35 5.24 13.89
CA LEU A 469 11.33 6.13 13.28
C LEU A 469 12.77 5.67 13.49
N TYR A 470 13.11 5.08 14.64
CA TYR A 470 14.48 4.74 14.99
C TYR A 470 14.96 3.39 14.44
N ALA A 471 14.07 2.64 13.78
CA ALA A 471 14.40 1.34 13.22
C ALA A 471 15.00 0.35 14.24
N GLY A 472 14.73 0.52 15.54
CA GLY A 472 15.24 -0.36 16.60
C GLY A 472 14.44 -1.66 16.73
N ALA A 473 13.23 -1.67 16.18
CA ALA A 473 12.32 -2.80 16.18
C ALA A 473 11.36 -2.73 15.00
N MET A 474 10.96 -3.90 14.52
CA MET A 474 9.89 -4.09 13.55
C MET A 474 8.86 -5.02 14.17
N TRP A 475 7.60 -4.87 13.78
CA TRP A 475 6.51 -5.69 14.29
C TRP A 475 5.70 -6.30 13.15
N ALA A 476 5.19 -7.50 13.40
CA ALA A 476 4.19 -8.16 12.57
C ALA A 476 2.90 -8.34 13.39
N GLY A 477 1.85 -7.70 12.92
CA GLY A 477 0.48 -7.87 13.39
C GLY A 477 -0.20 -9.01 12.65
N THR A 478 -0.71 -10.00 13.37
CA THR A 478 -1.50 -11.10 12.81
C THR A 478 -2.92 -11.03 13.34
N GLU A 479 -3.89 -11.11 12.43
CA GLU A 479 -5.32 -11.13 12.78
C GLU A 479 -5.77 -12.58 13.04
N THR A 480 -6.38 -12.85 14.19
CA THR A 480 -6.81 -14.21 14.56
C THR A 480 -8.19 -14.23 15.23
N PRO A 481 -9.19 -14.90 14.63
CA PRO A 481 -9.19 -15.45 13.27
C PRO A 481 -9.11 -14.33 12.20
N PRO A 482 -8.80 -14.64 10.93
CA PRO A 482 -8.82 -13.65 9.85
C PRO A 482 -10.13 -12.84 9.81
N ASP A 483 -10.02 -11.54 9.52
CA ASP A 483 -11.13 -10.57 9.45
C ASP A 483 -11.92 -10.35 10.76
N SER A 484 -11.42 -10.83 11.91
CA SER A 484 -12.09 -10.64 13.22
C SER A 484 -11.95 -9.22 13.79
N GLY A 485 -11.04 -8.41 13.26
CA GLY A 485 -10.57 -7.18 13.88
C GLY A 485 -9.66 -7.41 15.09
N ASN A 486 -9.38 -8.66 15.46
CA ASN A 486 -8.58 -9.01 16.63
C ASN A 486 -7.13 -9.32 16.22
N PHE A 487 -6.21 -8.43 16.60
CA PHE A 487 -4.81 -8.51 16.21
C PHE A 487 -3.92 -8.89 17.39
N THR A 488 -2.93 -9.73 17.12
CA THR A 488 -1.79 -9.95 17.99
C THR A 488 -0.54 -9.38 17.32
N SER A 489 0.19 -8.53 18.02
CA SER A 489 1.43 -7.95 17.53
C SER A 489 2.64 -8.63 18.16
N ASN A 490 3.63 -8.96 17.34
CA ASN A 490 4.90 -9.50 17.79
C ASN A 490 6.07 -8.76 17.17
N LYS A 491 7.13 -8.52 17.95
CA LYS A 491 8.39 -8.01 17.43
C LYS A 491 9.03 -9.08 16.54
N ILE A 492 9.50 -8.68 15.37
CA ILE A 492 10.17 -9.57 14.42
C ILE A 492 11.65 -9.21 14.30
N SER A 493 12.49 -10.24 14.16
CA SER A 493 13.88 -10.07 13.76
C SER A 493 13.93 -9.57 12.32
N PHE A 494 14.95 -8.79 11.96
CA PHE A 494 15.18 -8.40 10.58
C PHE A 494 16.68 -8.32 10.28
N SER A 495 17.05 -8.66 9.05
CA SER A 495 18.44 -8.62 8.59
C SER A 495 18.50 -8.34 7.08
N CYS A 496 19.70 -8.14 6.56
CA CYS A 496 19.90 -7.83 5.15
C CYS A 496 20.31 -9.08 4.36
N ALA A 497 19.80 -9.18 3.14
CA ALA A 497 20.10 -10.24 2.20
C ALA A 497 21.61 -10.30 1.93
N HIS A 498 22.18 -11.51 1.98
CA HIS A 498 23.63 -11.71 1.79
C HIS A 498 24.12 -11.31 0.39
N ASP A 499 23.21 -11.32 -0.58
CA ASP A 499 23.38 -10.99 -1.99
C ASP A 499 22.69 -9.66 -2.37
N SER A 500 22.45 -8.77 -1.40
CA SER A 500 21.90 -7.44 -1.66
C SER A 500 22.76 -6.65 -2.65
N PRO A 501 22.18 -6.05 -3.71
CA PRO A 501 22.94 -5.37 -4.76
C PRO A 501 23.71 -4.15 -4.25
N ILE A 502 23.16 -3.48 -3.24
CA ILE A 502 23.88 -2.49 -2.45
C ILE A 502 24.15 -3.09 -1.07
N LYS A 503 25.40 -3.03 -0.62
CA LYS A 503 25.78 -3.54 0.70
C LYS A 503 25.07 -2.76 1.81
N CYS A 504 24.35 -3.47 2.66
CA CYS A 504 23.76 -2.88 3.86
C CYS A 504 24.85 -2.48 4.87
N GLY A 505 24.71 -1.30 5.46
CA GLY A 505 25.45 -0.94 6.66
C GLY A 505 24.98 -1.79 7.84
N ILE A 506 25.82 -1.91 8.86
CA ILE A 506 25.52 -2.63 10.11
C ILE A 506 25.70 -1.66 11.27
N VAL A 507 24.78 -1.68 12.23
CA VAL A 507 24.88 -0.86 13.44
C VAL A 507 26.11 -1.33 14.26
N PRO A 508 27.02 -0.42 14.67
CA PRO A 508 28.20 -0.81 15.44
C PRO A 508 27.84 -1.62 16.69
N GLY A 509 28.50 -2.77 16.87
CA GLY A 509 28.27 -3.66 18.02
C GLY A 509 26.96 -4.47 17.96
N SER A 510 26.26 -4.47 16.82
CA SER A 510 25.00 -5.20 16.59
C SER A 510 25.06 -5.99 15.27
N SER A 511 24.10 -6.89 15.07
CA SER A 511 23.84 -7.57 13.79
C SER A 511 22.74 -6.89 12.95
N LEU A 512 22.14 -5.81 13.47
CA LEU A 512 21.05 -5.11 12.81
C LEU A 512 21.54 -4.28 11.61
N PRO A 513 20.80 -4.26 10.49
CA PRO A 513 21.04 -3.32 9.40
C PRO A 513 20.99 -1.86 9.89
N ALA A 514 21.96 -1.05 9.48
CA ALA A 514 21.99 0.38 9.75
C ALA A 514 21.02 1.13 8.81
N LEU A 515 19.72 1.06 9.11
CA LEU A 515 18.66 1.74 8.36
C LEU A 515 18.64 3.27 8.62
N GLY A 516 19.24 3.72 9.73
CA GLY A 516 19.08 5.09 10.21
C GLY A 516 17.61 5.33 10.60
N TYR A 517 17.03 6.46 10.18
CA TYR A 517 15.62 6.76 10.40
C TYR A 517 14.72 6.15 9.33
N ILE A 518 13.62 5.49 9.72
CA ILE A 518 12.58 5.04 8.77
C ILE A 518 11.53 6.12 8.67
N PHE A 519 11.40 6.73 7.50
CA PHE A 519 10.45 7.82 7.27
C PHE A 519 9.06 7.30 6.96
N SER A 520 8.97 6.21 6.19
CA SER A 520 7.71 5.59 5.81
C SER A 520 7.92 4.21 5.19
N PHE A 521 6.81 3.62 4.73
CA PHE A 521 6.76 2.38 4.00
C PHE A 521 6.09 2.63 2.64
N GLY A 522 6.34 1.75 1.67
CA GLY A 522 5.67 1.76 0.37
C GLY A 522 5.22 0.36 -0.05
N GLU A 523 4.32 0.28 -1.02
CA GLU A 523 3.89 -0.97 -1.66
C GLU A 523 3.98 -0.76 -3.18
N ASP A 524 4.56 -1.73 -3.91
CA ASP A 524 4.56 -1.72 -5.37
C ASP A 524 3.34 -2.46 -5.97
N ASN A 525 3.28 -2.54 -7.30
CA ASN A 525 2.20 -3.27 -7.97
C ASN A 525 2.26 -4.79 -7.77
N SER A 526 3.42 -5.34 -7.39
CA SER A 526 3.59 -6.76 -7.03
C SER A 526 3.23 -7.04 -5.57
N LYS A 527 2.83 -6.00 -4.81
CA LYS A 527 2.51 -6.05 -3.39
C LYS A 527 3.71 -6.32 -2.49
N ASP A 528 4.92 -6.13 -3.03
CA ASP A 528 6.14 -6.11 -2.22
C ASP A 528 6.16 -4.81 -1.41
N ASN A 529 6.52 -4.92 -0.15
CA ASN A 529 6.65 -3.76 0.73
C ASN A 529 8.08 -3.24 0.74
N PHE A 530 8.18 -1.92 0.87
CA PHE A 530 9.43 -1.18 0.90
C PHE A 530 9.52 -0.39 2.20
N LEU A 531 10.73 -0.26 2.74
CA LEU A 531 11.07 0.66 3.81
C LEU A 531 11.82 1.83 3.16
N LEU A 532 11.31 3.04 3.35
CA LEU A 532 11.97 4.27 2.94
C LEU A 532 12.72 4.83 4.15
N ALA A 533 14.04 4.74 4.12
CA ALA A 533 14.88 5.09 5.24
C ALA A 533 15.94 6.12 4.85
N SER A 534 16.45 6.84 5.85
CA SER A 534 17.51 7.84 5.67
C SER A 534 18.79 7.28 5.04
N SER A 535 19.04 5.97 5.19
CA SER A 535 20.20 5.32 4.59
C SER A 535 19.92 4.67 3.22
N GLY A 536 18.66 4.63 2.76
CA GLY A 536 18.31 4.10 1.45
C GLY A 536 16.88 3.54 1.32
N VAL A 537 16.63 2.91 0.18
CA VAL A 537 15.39 2.20 -0.13
C VAL A 537 15.61 0.69 0.00
N TYR A 538 14.79 0.04 0.83
CA TYR A 538 14.89 -1.37 1.14
C TYR A 538 13.61 -2.09 0.76
N ARG A 539 13.72 -3.20 0.04
CA ARG A 539 12.59 -4.09 -0.30
C ARG A 539 12.58 -5.30 0.64
N ILE A 540 11.40 -5.73 1.07
CA ILE A 540 11.24 -7.04 1.72
C ILE A 540 11.35 -8.15 0.67
N VAL A 541 12.28 -9.08 0.87
CA VAL A 541 12.59 -10.18 -0.06
C VAL A 541 12.46 -11.54 0.61
N ARG A 542 12.72 -12.60 -0.17
CA ARG A 542 12.62 -13.98 0.30
C ARG A 542 13.39 -14.22 1.61
N PRO A 543 12.82 -14.94 2.60
CA PRO A 543 13.45 -15.15 3.89
C PRO A 543 14.75 -15.97 3.81
N SER A 544 14.84 -16.92 2.88
CA SER A 544 16.05 -17.71 2.62
C SER A 544 17.30 -16.85 2.31
N ARG A 545 17.13 -15.67 1.72
CA ARG A 545 18.25 -14.73 1.43
C ARG A 545 18.88 -14.15 2.70
N CYS A 546 18.24 -14.31 3.84
CA CYS A 546 18.75 -13.91 5.15
C CYS A 546 18.93 -15.10 6.11
N ASN A 547 18.89 -16.33 5.59
CA ASN A 547 18.88 -17.56 6.39
C ASN A 547 17.70 -17.67 7.37
N TYR A 548 16.58 -16.99 7.10
CA TYR A 548 15.33 -17.21 7.82
C TYR A 548 14.61 -18.42 7.25
N THR A 549 13.96 -19.20 8.11
CA THR A 549 13.19 -20.38 7.71
C THR A 549 11.74 -20.01 7.40
N CYS A 550 11.25 -20.43 6.24
CA CYS A 550 9.84 -20.36 5.90
C CYS A 550 9.37 -21.70 5.32
N SER A 551 8.44 -22.37 6.00
CA SER A 551 7.91 -23.67 5.56
C SER A 551 7.10 -23.60 4.27
N LYS A 552 6.62 -22.40 3.90
CA LYS A 552 5.84 -22.13 2.69
C LYS A 552 6.71 -21.66 1.52
N GLU A 553 8.01 -21.46 1.74
CA GLU A 553 8.91 -21.03 0.67
C GLU A 553 9.28 -22.23 -0.20
N ASN A 554 8.89 -22.16 -1.48
CA ASN A 554 9.31 -23.16 -2.46
C ASN A 554 10.79 -22.94 -2.79
N ASN A 555 11.65 -23.74 -2.18
CA ASN A 555 13.09 -23.82 -2.47
C ASN A 555 13.34 -24.45 -3.85
N THR A 556 12.84 -23.84 -4.92
CA THR A 556 13.43 -24.03 -6.25
C THR A 556 14.60 -23.07 -6.35
N ALA A 557 15.71 -23.45 -5.70
CA ALA A 557 16.98 -22.77 -5.88
C ALA A 557 17.26 -22.68 -7.38
N VAL A 558 17.45 -21.45 -7.88
CA VAL A 558 18.10 -21.24 -9.17
C VAL A 558 19.45 -21.95 -9.07
N ALA A 559 19.60 -23.01 -9.86
CA ALA A 559 20.83 -23.77 -9.92
C ALA A 559 21.98 -22.79 -10.13
N THR A 560 22.94 -22.80 -9.21
CA THR A 560 24.24 -22.16 -9.36
C THR A 560 24.76 -22.52 -10.76
N PRO A 561 25.15 -21.54 -11.62
CA PRO A 561 25.93 -21.88 -12.78
C PRO A 561 27.18 -22.60 -12.26
N GLY A 562 27.31 -23.89 -12.57
CA GLY A 562 28.48 -24.66 -12.20
C GLY A 562 29.75 -23.93 -12.67
N PRO A 563 30.89 -24.09 -11.97
CA PRO A 563 32.12 -23.44 -12.35
C PRO A 563 32.41 -23.75 -13.82
N ALA A 564 32.60 -22.69 -14.61
CA ALA A 564 32.91 -22.81 -16.03
C ALA A 564 34.04 -23.83 -16.20
N SER A 565 33.75 -24.91 -16.92
CA SER A 565 34.76 -25.88 -17.31
C SER A 565 35.87 -25.14 -18.07
N SER A 566 37.09 -25.23 -17.54
CA SER A 566 38.32 -24.72 -18.14
C SER A 566 38.39 -25.10 -19.63
N PRO A 567 38.70 -24.18 -20.56
CA PRO A 567 38.91 -24.55 -21.94
C PRO A 567 40.14 -25.47 -22.03
N SER A 568 39.94 -26.68 -22.56
CA SER A 568 41.02 -27.55 -22.97
C SER A 568 41.89 -26.82 -23.99
N GLN A 569 43.20 -26.85 -23.75
CA GLN A 569 44.20 -26.31 -24.67
C GLN A 569 44.11 -27.02 -26.02
N ALA A 570 43.54 -26.33 -27.01
CA ALA A 570 43.79 -26.62 -28.41
C ALA A 570 44.88 -25.67 -28.92
N SER A 571 45.96 -26.27 -29.39
CA SER A 571 47.18 -25.65 -29.93
C SER A 571 46.91 -24.54 -30.95
N LEU A 572 47.31 -23.31 -30.64
CA LEU A 572 47.45 -22.22 -31.61
C LEU A 572 48.78 -22.36 -32.34
N LEU A 573 48.69 -22.74 -33.62
CA LEU A 573 49.74 -22.54 -34.62
C LEU A 573 49.87 -21.04 -34.91
N SER A 574 51.12 -20.57 -34.85
CA SER A 574 51.56 -19.21 -35.15
C SER A 574 51.40 -18.86 -36.63
N ASN A 575 50.92 -17.63 -36.91
CA ASN A 575 51.19 -16.98 -38.20
C ASN A 575 51.29 -15.45 -38.04
N PRO A 576 52.44 -14.82 -38.32
CA PRO A 576 52.70 -13.42 -37.98
C PRO A 576 52.41 -12.51 -39.17
N LEU A 577 51.22 -11.92 -39.26
CA LEU A 577 50.95 -10.92 -40.32
C LEU A 577 49.82 -9.93 -39.96
N LYS A 578 49.82 -9.35 -38.74
CA LYS A 578 48.85 -8.30 -38.38
C LYS A 578 49.39 -7.15 -37.52
N SER A 579 50.71 -7.00 -37.38
CA SER A 579 51.32 -5.89 -36.59
C SER A 579 51.85 -4.71 -37.43
N LEU A 580 51.46 -4.58 -38.70
CA LEU A 580 51.99 -3.53 -39.58
C LEU A 580 50.93 -2.60 -40.20
N VAL A 581 49.71 -2.57 -39.67
CA VAL A 581 48.61 -1.74 -40.23
C VAL A 581 48.01 -0.75 -39.22
N LEU A 582 48.42 -0.78 -37.94
CA LEU A 582 47.84 0.09 -36.90
C LEU A 582 48.68 1.33 -36.53
N LEU A 583 49.73 1.65 -37.30
CA LEU A 583 50.60 2.81 -37.03
C LEU A 583 50.49 3.96 -38.05
N CYS A 584 49.60 3.90 -39.05
CA CYS A 584 49.46 4.95 -40.07
C CYS A 584 48.16 5.77 -40.00
N SER A 585 47.29 5.56 -39.02
CA SER A 585 45.97 6.23 -38.99
C SER A 585 45.88 7.41 -38.00
N PHE A 586 46.94 7.69 -37.24
CA PHE A 586 46.97 8.74 -36.21
C PHE A 586 47.59 10.08 -36.65
N MET A 587 47.99 10.23 -37.93
CA MET A 587 48.50 11.50 -38.49
C MET A 587 47.56 12.19 -39.49
N GLY A 588 46.30 11.73 -39.63
CA GLY A 588 45.34 12.29 -40.59
C GLY A 588 44.29 13.25 -40.02
N LEU A 589 44.17 13.39 -38.70
CA LEU A 589 43.06 14.09 -38.04
C LEU A 589 43.45 15.42 -37.36
N LEU A 590 44.66 15.94 -37.62
CA LEU A 590 45.17 17.18 -37.03
C LEU A 590 45.31 18.36 -38.02
N LEU A 591 44.70 18.29 -39.21
CA LEU A 591 44.87 19.29 -40.28
C LEU A 591 43.56 19.85 -40.89
N LEU A 592 42.43 19.77 -40.18
CA LEU A 592 41.14 20.31 -40.64
C LEU A 592 40.49 21.34 -39.69
N SER A 593 41.29 21.95 -38.81
CA SER A 593 40.87 23.09 -37.97
C SER A 593 41.67 24.36 -38.29
N LEU A 594 41.68 24.75 -39.57
CA LEU A 594 42.21 26.03 -40.09
C LEU A 594 41.45 26.39 -41.39
N VAL A 595 40.20 26.81 -41.25
CA VAL A 595 39.49 27.87 -42.03
C VAL A 595 38.43 28.48 -41.12
#